data_AF-A0A524NJP7-F1
#
_entry.id   AF-A0A524NJP7-F1
#
_cell.length_a   1.000
_cell.length_b   1.000
_cell.length_c   1.000
_cell.angle_alpha   90.00
_cell.angle_beta   90.00
_cell.angle_gamma   90.00
#
_symmetry.space_group_name_H-M   'P 1'
#
loop_
_entity.id
_entity.type
_entity.pdbx_description
1 polymer ?
#
loop_
_entity_poly.entity_id
_entity_poly.type
_entity_poly.pdbx_seq_one_letter_code
_entity_poly.pdbx_strand_id
1 'polypeptide(L)'
;MTANCTYTQVRQIINTSVCDSDITSLIALSDAEISDRGLTGLSASALQEISMLLTAEKIVLRDPKTRVAYYTVEVGLNDNVKFASAEDYRVAAERRISSAEAAQGLPIVIGTDDTY
;
A
#
# COMPACT_ATOMS: atom_id res chain seq x y z
N MET A 1 14.08 1.37 -13.13
CA MET A 1 13.17 1.88 -12.07
C MET A 1 13.66 1.34 -10.75
N THR A 2 13.82 2.19 -9.76
CA THR A 2 14.12 1.77 -8.38
C THR A 2 12.80 1.47 -7.71
N ALA A 3 12.68 0.31 -7.05
CA ALA A 3 11.45 -0.05 -6.36
C ALA A 3 11.16 0.91 -5.20
N ASN A 4 9.90 1.26 -4.96
CA ASN A 4 9.54 2.16 -3.87
C ASN A 4 9.66 1.49 -2.48
N CYS A 5 9.60 0.16 -2.43
CA CYS A 5 9.90 -0.62 -1.23
C CYS A 5 10.72 -1.88 -1.54
N THR A 6 11.17 -2.55 -0.48
CA THR A 6 11.93 -3.82 -0.53
C THR A 6 11.11 -4.96 0.07
N TYR A 7 11.40 -6.20 -0.33
CA TYR A 7 10.72 -7.38 0.23
C TYR A 7 10.92 -7.48 1.76
N THR A 8 12.07 -7.03 2.29
CA THR A 8 12.33 -6.97 3.74
C THR A 8 11.35 -6.04 4.44
N GLN A 9 11.06 -4.88 3.85
CA GLN A 9 10.06 -3.93 4.39
C GLN A 9 8.66 -4.53 4.34
N VAL A 10 8.28 -5.20 3.24
CA VAL A 10 6.99 -5.90 3.14
C VAL A 10 6.86 -7.00 4.21
N ARG A 11 7.93 -7.75 4.46
CA ARG A 11 7.98 -8.78 5.53
C ARG A 11 7.84 -8.21 6.94
N GLN A 12 7.98 -6.90 7.14
CA GLN A 12 7.72 -6.27 8.43
C GLN A 12 6.22 -6.22 8.75
N ILE A 13 5.35 -6.09 7.74
CA ILE A 13 3.90 -5.90 7.93
C ILE A 13 3.08 -7.17 7.69
N ILE A 14 3.64 -8.16 7.00
CA ILE A 14 2.98 -9.45 6.75
C ILE A 14 3.92 -10.63 6.95
N ASN A 15 3.36 -11.72 7.46
CA ASN A 15 4.01 -13.02 7.50
C ASN A 15 3.38 -13.94 6.45
N THR A 16 4.14 -14.21 5.40
CA THR A 16 3.69 -14.96 4.22
C THR A 16 4.65 -16.08 3.84
N SER A 17 4.11 -17.12 3.23
CA SER A 17 4.90 -18.20 2.64
C SER A 17 5.38 -17.89 1.21
N VAL A 18 4.93 -16.78 0.63
CA VAL A 18 5.33 -16.33 -0.71
C VAL A 18 6.85 -16.09 -0.76
N CYS A 19 7.47 -16.54 -1.84
CA CYS A 19 8.91 -16.44 -2.06
C CYS A 19 9.33 -15.00 -2.40
N ASP A 20 10.59 -14.64 -2.12
CA ASP A 20 11.07 -13.26 -2.28
C ASP A 20 11.05 -12.76 -3.75
N SER A 21 11.22 -13.68 -4.72
CA SER A 21 11.07 -13.37 -6.15
C SER A 21 9.64 -12.99 -6.54
N ASP A 22 8.65 -13.66 -5.93
CA ASP A 22 7.24 -13.33 -6.11
C ASP A 22 6.92 -12.00 -5.44
N ILE A 23 7.41 -11.76 -4.22
CA ILE A 23 7.25 -10.47 -3.54
C ILE A 23 7.83 -9.34 -4.41
N THR A 24 9.01 -9.53 -4.99
CA THR A 24 9.64 -8.55 -5.89
C THR A 24 8.76 -8.25 -7.11
N SER A 25 8.14 -9.27 -7.69
CA SER A 25 7.21 -9.10 -8.81
C SER A 25 5.94 -8.33 -8.40
N LEU A 26 5.44 -8.58 -7.20
CA LEU A 26 4.29 -7.86 -6.65
C LEU A 26 4.62 -6.40 -6.32
N ILE A 27 5.84 -6.11 -5.83
CA ILE A 27 6.33 -4.74 -5.63
C ILE A 27 6.33 -3.99 -6.97
N ALA A 28 6.83 -4.61 -8.05
CA ALA A 28 6.82 -3.97 -9.37
C ALA A 28 5.40 -3.63 -9.85
N LEU A 29 4.40 -4.47 -9.56
CA LEU A 29 3.00 -4.18 -9.84
C LEU A 29 2.46 -3.01 -8.99
N SER A 30 2.82 -2.96 -7.71
CA SER A 30 2.45 -1.86 -6.82
C SER A 30 3.07 -0.54 -7.27
N ASP A 31 4.34 -0.56 -7.70
CA ASP A 31 5.05 0.63 -8.18
C ASP A 31 4.47 1.14 -9.52
N ALA A 32 4.03 0.23 -10.39
CA ALA A 32 3.29 0.60 -11.59
C ALA A 32 1.95 1.27 -11.24
N GLU A 33 1.21 0.77 -10.24
CA GLU A 33 -0.05 1.36 -9.76
C GLU A 33 0.17 2.77 -9.17
N ILE A 34 1.24 2.96 -8.39
CA ILE A 34 1.65 4.28 -7.86
C ILE A 34 1.98 5.25 -9.00
N SER A 35 2.70 4.77 -10.02
CA SER A 35 3.07 5.58 -11.19
C SER A 35 1.87 5.96 -12.03
N ASP A 36 0.92 5.03 -12.24
CA ASP A 36 -0.32 5.26 -13.01
C ASP A 36 -1.19 6.34 -12.36
N ARG A 37 -1.23 6.35 -11.02
CA ARG A 37 -1.91 7.38 -10.23
C ARG A 37 -1.16 8.72 -10.16
N GLY A 38 0.00 8.85 -10.80
CA GLY A 38 0.76 10.10 -10.84
C GLY A 38 1.33 10.53 -9.48
N LEU A 39 1.53 9.59 -8.55
CA LEU A 39 1.96 9.88 -7.18
C LEU A 39 3.47 10.14 -7.05
N THR A 40 4.19 10.34 -8.17
CA THR A 40 5.66 10.47 -8.20
C THR A 40 6.20 11.73 -7.52
N GLY A 41 5.35 12.69 -7.19
CA GLY A 41 5.71 13.91 -6.43
C GLY A 41 5.75 13.71 -4.90
N LEU A 42 5.40 12.53 -4.41
CA LEU A 42 5.39 12.21 -2.98
C LEU A 42 6.80 12.05 -2.38
N SER A 43 6.88 12.22 -1.05
CA SER A 43 8.08 11.88 -0.31
C SER A 43 8.41 10.39 -0.44
N ALA A 44 9.69 10.04 -0.40
CA ALA A 44 10.14 8.65 -0.45
C ALA A 44 9.50 7.79 0.66
N SER A 45 9.27 8.37 1.85
CA SER A 45 8.58 7.70 2.95
C SER A 45 7.11 7.38 2.63
N ALA A 46 6.40 8.30 1.98
CA ALA A 46 5.01 8.09 1.58
C ALA A 46 4.88 7.05 0.46
N LEU A 47 5.77 7.12 -0.54
CA LEU A 47 5.83 6.14 -1.63
C LEU A 47 6.14 4.74 -1.10
N GLN A 48 7.09 4.63 -0.18
CA GLN A 48 7.45 3.37 0.46
C GLN A 48 6.24 2.77 1.21
N GLU A 49 5.55 3.57 2.01
CA GLU A 49 4.40 3.13 2.79
C GLU A 49 3.24 2.63 1.90
N ILE A 50 2.89 3.41 0.87
CA ILE A 50 1.86 3.02 -0.10
C ILE A 50 2.27 1.73 -0.83
N SER A 51 3.52 1.63 -1.29
CA SER A 51 4.04 0.44 -1.97
C SER A 51 4.01 -0.79 -1.07
N MET A 52 4.34 -0.65 0.22
CA MET A 52 4.23 -1.73 1.21
C MET A 52 2.78 -2.22 1.36
N LEU A 53 1.82 -1.31 1.53
CA LEU A 53 0.40 -1.64 1.74
C LEU A 53 -0.22 -2.32 0.50
N LEU A 54 0.01 -1.77 -0.70
CA LEU A 54 -0.46 -2.39 -1.95
C LEU A 54 0.18 -3.75 -2.19
N THR A 55 1.47 -3.90 -1.86
CA THR A 55 2.14 -5.20 -1.99
C THR A 55 1.57 -6.21 -0.99
N ALA A 56 1.28 -5.80 0.24
CA ALA A 56 0.66 -6.65 1.24
C ALA A 56 -0.76 -7.10 0.82
N GLU A 57 -1.59 -6.21 0.28
CA GLU A 57 -2.88 -6.56 -0.33
C GLU A 57 -2.70 -7.68 -1.37
N LYS A 58 -1.81 -7.48 -2.35
CA LYS A 58 -1.59 -8.46 -3.42
C LYS A 58 -1.06 -9.79 -2.90
N ILE A 59 -0.25 -9.78 -1.84
CA ILE A 59 0.24 -11.00 -1.20
C ILE A 59 -0.90 -11.73 -0.48
N VAL A 60 -1.77 -11.03 0.26
CA VAL A 60 -2.90 -11.67 0.94
C VAL A 60 -3.91 -12.24 -0.08
N LEU A 61 -4.12 -11.56 -1.21
CA LEU A 61 -4.94 -12.10 -2.31
C LEU A 61 -4.34 -13.37 -2.91
N ARG A 62 -3.00 -13.47 -3.00
CA ARG A 62 -2.28 -14.62 -3.57
C ARG A 62 -2.13 -15.78 -2.60
N ASP A 63 -1.89 -15.48 -1.33
CA ASP A 63 -1.77 -16.44 -0.23
C ASP A 63 -2.70 -16.03 0.92
N PRO A 64 -3.95 -16.52 0.94
CA PRO A 64 -4.92 -16.21 1.99
C PRO A 64 -4.54 -16.79 3.36
N LYS A 65 -3.47 -17.60 3.45
CA LYS A 65 -2.89 -18.04 4.73
C LYS A 65 -1.91 -17.02 5.31
N THR A 66 -1.61 -15.95 4.58
CA THR A 66 -0.81 -14.82 5.06
C THR A 66 -1.43 -14.29 6.34
N ARG A 67 -0.61 -14.13 7.37
CA ARG A 67 -1.01 -13.54 8.65
C ARG A 67 -0.41 -12.16 8.77
N VAL A 68 -1.13 -11.26 9.44
CA VAL A 68 -0.57 -9.95 9.84
C VAL A 68 0.70 -10.19 10.65
N ALA A 69 1.81 -9.61 10.21
CA ALA A 69 2.93 -9.43 11.12
C ALA A 69 2.57 -8.21 11.98
N TYR A 70 2.64 -8.34 13.31
CA TYR A 70 2.38 -7.22 14.22
C TYR A 70 3.32 -6.07 13.86
N TYR A 71 2.79 -5.05 13.18
CA TYR A 71 3.56 -3.88 12.80
C TYR A 71 2.68 -2.65 12.97
N THR A 72 3.11 -1.76 13.85
CA THR A 72 2.69 -0.37 13.85
C THR A 72 3.32 0.28 12.63
N VAL A 73 2.61 0.26 11.51
CA VAL A 73 2.94 1.22 10.45
C VAL A 73 2.67 2.58 11.08
N GLU A 74 3.65 3.47 11.11
CA GLU A 74 3.43 4.91 11.34
C GLU A 74 2.67 5.52 10.14
N VAL A 75 1.61 4.85 9.67
CA VAL A 75 0.49 5.58 9.08
C VAL A 75 0.10 6.54 10.18
N GLY A 76 -0.32 7.77 9.86
CA GLY A 76 -0.93 8.67 10.85
C GLY A 76 -2.20 8.11 11.54
N LEU A 77 -2.44 6.80 11.49
CA LEU A 77 -3.37 6.02 12.27
C LEU A 77 -2.72 5.73 13.63
N ASN A 78 -2.95 6.64 14.58
CA ASN A 78 -2.52 6.59 15.97
C ASN A 78 -3.04 5.39 16.80
N ASP A 79 -3.44 4.29 16.16
CA ASP A 79 -4.04 3.15 16.83
C ASP A 79 -3.55 1.84 16.23
N ASN A 80 -3.57 0.78 17.04
CA ASN A 80 -3.12 -0.56 16.69
C ASN A 80 -4.01 -1.18 15.58
N VAL A 81 -3.82 -0.74 14.33
CA VAL A 81 -4.57 -1.26 13.17
C VAL A 81 -4.16 -2.69 12.92
N LYS A 82 -5.09 -3.62 13.16
CA LYS A 82 -4.95 -5.02 12.78
C LYS A 82 -5.52 -5.21 11.38
N PHE A 83 -4.65 -5.52 10.43
CA PHE A 83 -5.04 -5.78 9.04
C PHE A 83 -5.57 -7.20 8.83
N ALA A 84 -6.80 -7.51 9.20
CA ALA A 84 -7.30 -8.88 9.16
C ALA A 84 -7.44 -9.47 7.74
N SER A 85 -7.44 -8.64 6.70
CA SER A 85 -7.73 -9.03 5.32
C SER A 85 -6.98 -8.20 4.26
N ALA A 86 -7.04 -8.62 3.00
CA ALA A 86 -6.52 -7.84 1.87
C ALA A 86 -7.23 -6.48 1.74
N GLU A 87 -8.53 -6.43 2.03
CA GLU A 87 -9.34 -5.21 1.98
C GLU A 87 -8.82 -4.17 2.99
N ASP A 88 -8.40 -4.60 4.18
CA ASP A 88 -7.85 -3.67 5.18
C ASP A 88 -6.57 -2.99 4.65
N TYR A 89 -5.69 -3.73 3.98
CA TYR A 89 -4.48 -3.18 3.37
C TYR A 89 -4.82 -2.21 2.23
N ARG A 90 -5.79 -2.58 1.38
CA ARG A 90 -6.29 -1.71 0.31
C ARG A 90 -6.84 -0.40 0.89
N VAL A 91 -7.73 -0.47 1.87
CA VAL A 91 -8.34 0.72 2.49
C VAL A 91 -7.29 1.63 3.13
N ALA A 92 -6.27 1.07 3.79
CA ALA A 92 -5.18 1.88 4.34
C ALA A 92 -4.32 2.51 3.24
N ALA A 93 -4.03 1.79 2.16
CA ALA A 93 -3.32 2.33 1.01
C ALA A 93 -4.10 3.50 0.41
N GLU A 94 -5.41 3.33 0.16
CA GLU A 94 -6.28 4.39 -0.37
C GLU A 94 -6.33 5.60 0.56
N ARG A 95 -6.48 5.41 1.87
CA ARG A 95 -6.43 6.51 2.85
C ARG A 95 -5.11 7.26 2.78
N ARG A 96 -4.00 6.53 2.66
CA ARG A 96 -2.67 7.12 2.59
C ARG A 96 -2.47 7.88 1.28
N ILE A 97 -2.95 7.33 0.16
CA ILE A 97 -2.96 7.94 -1.17
C ILE A 97 -3.78 9.23 -1.14
N SER A 98 -5.03 9.19 -0.66
CA SER A 98 -5.88 10.38 -0.59
C SER A 98 -5.29 11.47 0.31
N SER A 99 -4.67 11.10 1.44
CA SER A 99 -3.93 12.05 2.27
C SER A 99 -2.72 12.64 1.53
N ALA A 100 -2.02 11.83 0.74
CA ALA A 100 -0.88 12.22 -0.08
C ALA A 100 -1.29 13.15 -1.24
N GLU A 101 -2.41 12.87 -1.90
CA GLU A 101 -2.97 13.69 -2.98
C GLU A 101 -3.40 15.06 -2.44
N ALA A 102 -4.11 15.06 -1.30
CA ALA A 102 -4.49 16.30 -0.61
C ALA A 102 -3.28 17.14 -0.20
N ALA A 103 -2.19 16.50 0.26
CA ALA A 103 -0.95 17.20 0.63
C ALA A 103 -0.20 17.80 -0.58
N GLN A 104 -0.36 17.22 -1.77
CA GLN A 104 0.22 17.73 -3.02
C GLN A 104 -0.66 18.82 -3.69
N GLY A 105 -1.86 19.10 -3.15
CA GLY A 105 -2.82 19.98 -3.81
C GLY A 105 -3.39 19.39 -5.10
N LEU A 106 -3.26 18.07 -5.30
CA LEU A 106 -3.95 17.38 -6.38
C LEU A 106 -5.46 17.39 -6.07
N PRO A 107 -6.33 17.63 -7.07
CA PRO A 107 -7.76 17.62 -6.84
C PRO A 107 -8.16 16.23 -6.32
N ILE A 108 -8.72 16.18 -5.10
CA ILE A 108 -9.35 14.98 -4.58
C ILE A 108 -10.50 14.69 -5.54
N VAL A 109 -10.37 13.65 -6.36
CA VAL A 109 -11.50 13.12 -7.14
C VAL A 109 -12.37 12.36 -6.16
N ILE A 110 -13.13 13.10 -5.35
CA ILE A 110 -14.32 12.55 -4.73
C ILE A 110 -15.22 12.28 -5.92
N GLY A 111 -15.48 11.00 -6.22
CA GLY A 111 -16.48 10.62 -7.19
C GLY A 111 -17.79 11.30 -6.80
N THR A 112 -18.11 12.40 -7.46
CA THR A 112 -19.47 12.91 -7.49
C THR A 112 -20.22 11.87 -8.30
N ASP A 113 -20.98 11.04 -7.57
CA ASP A 113 -22.11 10.32 -8.14
C ASP A 113 -23.01 11.40 -8.76
N ASP A 114 -22.83 11.57 -10.06
CA ASP A 114 -23.67 12.40 -10.91
C ASP A 114 -24.88 11.52 -11.23
N THR A 115 -25.90 11.56 -10.36
CA THR A 115 -27.19 10.98 -10.70
C THR A 115 -28.35 11.89 -10.23
N TYR A 116 -28.66 12.83 -11.13
CA TYR A 116 -29.98 13.39 -11.51
C TYR A 116 -30.95 13.92 -10.43
#